data_AF-A0A0F8VIN2-F1
#
_entry.id   AF-A0A0F8VIN2-F1
#
_cell.length_a   1.000
_cell.length_b   1.000
_cell.length_c   1.000
_cell.angle_alpha   90.00
_cell.angle_beta   90.00
_cell.angle_gamma   90.00
#
_symmetry.space_group_name_H-M   'P 1'
#
loop_
_entity.id
_entity.type
_entity.pdbx_description
1 polymer ?
#
loop_
_entity_poly.entity_id
_entity_poly.type
_entity_poly.pdbx_seq_one_letter_code
_entity_poly.pdbx_strand_id
1 'polypeptide(L)'
;LVCLTRASPAKLLGIGSIKGNLGSGADADINILDININEIDLSQDYEKFKNSLRNIDFVIKSGKVVKMQNDIDLSVQGNILWSKGKIDAEGRELILKKKKEFYQKYSSSSYDAYNNNINSKILREIR
;
A
#
# COMPACT_ATOMS: atom_id res chain seq x y z
N LEU A 1 -10.82 -7.68 -14.60
CA LEU A 1 -10.62 -7.75 -13.12
C LEU A 1 -9.29 -7.12 -12.67
N VAL A 2 -8.14 -7.58 -13.18
CA VAL A 2 -6.80 -7.10 -12.76
C VAL A 2 -6.66 -5.57 -12.83
N CYS A 3 -7.16 -4.94 -13.90
CA CYS A 3 -7.12 -3.47 -13.99
C CYS A 3 -7.88 -2.80 -12.83
N LEU A 4 -9.08 -3.29 -12.51
CA LEU A 4 -9.94 -2.72 -11.47
C LEU A 4 -9.36 -2.90 -10.06
N THR A 5 -8.77 -4.07 -9.77
CA THR A 5 -8.35 -4.43 -8.40
C THR A 5 -6.86 -4.22 -8.12
N ARG A 6 -6.05 -3.91 -9.14
CA ARG A 6 -4.58 -3.76 -9.02
C ARG A 6 -4.05 -2.55 -9.78
N ALA A 7 -4.08 -2.58 -11.11
CA ALA A 7 -3.36 -1.60 -11.93
C ALA A 7 -3.93 -0.17 -11.78
N SER A 8 -5.26 -0.01 -11.85
CA SER A 8 -5.90 1.30 -11.73
C SER A 8 -5.72 1.93 -10.34
N PRO A 9 -5.94 1.20 -9.22
CA PRO A 9 -5.64 1.74 -7.89
C PRO A 9 -4.17 2.15 -7.71
N ALA A 10 -3.22 1.33 -8.16
CA ALA A 10 -1.80 1.64 -8.02
C ALA A 10 -1.40 2.88 -8.83
N LYS A 11 -1.91 3.01 -10.06
CA LYS A 11 -1.68 4.18 -10.91
C LYS A 11 -2.33 5.44 -10.33
N LEU A 12 -3.56 5.33 -9.83
CA LEU A 12 -4.29 6.44 -9.21
C LEU A 12 -3.55 6.99 -7.98
N LEU A 13 -2.94 6.12 -7.18
CA LEU A 13 -2.14 6.48 -6.01
C LEU A 13 -0.72 6.97 -6.35
N GLY A 14 -0.33 7.00 -7.64
CA GLY A 14 1.01 7.41 -8.07
C GLY A 14 2.11 6.36 -7.85
N ILE A 15 1.76 5.14 -7.43
CA ILE A 15 2.71 4.05 -7.11
C ILE A 15 2.74 2.96 -8.18
N GLY A 16 2.21 3.24 -9.37
CA GLY A 16 2.07 2.27 -10.46
C GLY A 16 3.40 1.75 -11.03
N SER A 17 4.52 2.42 -10.78
CA SER A 17 5.86 1.94 -11.15
C SER A 17 6.34 0.79 -10.26
N ILE A 18 5.92 0.77 -9.00
CA ILE A 18 6.38 -0.21 -7.99
C ILE A 18 5.28 -1.18 -7.53
N LYS A 19 4.00 -0.87 -7.76
CA LYS A 19 2.83 -1.69 -7.36
C LYS A 19 1.85 -1.89 -8.51
N GLY A 20 1.02 -2.92 -8.39
CA GLY A 20 -0.12 -3.17 -9.28
C GLY A 20 0.27 -3.69 -10.67
N ASN A 21 1.51 -4.11 -10.86
CA ASN A 21 2.05 -4.67 -12.10
C ASN A 21 3.08 -5.76 -11.79
N LEU A 22 3.49 -6.54 -12.81
CA LEU A 22 4.50 -7.61 -12.71
C LEU A 22 5.76 -7.32 -13.54
N GLY A 23 5.99 -6.05 -13.90
CA GLY A 23 7.14 -5.62 -14.67
C GLY A 23 8.44 -5.61 -13.86
N SER A 24 9.58 -5.58 -14.55
CA SER A 24 10.88 -5.43 -13.90
C SER A 24 10.93 -4.15 -13.05
N GLY A 25 11.44 -4.27 -11.82
CA GLY A 25 11.50 -3.18 -10.85
C GLY A 25 10.23 -3.00 -9.99
N ALA A 26 9.15 -3.71 -10.29
CA ALA A 26 7.99 -3.77 -9.40
C ALA A 26 8.30 -4.60 -8.15
N ASP A 27 7.63 -4.29 -7.04
CA ASP A 27 7.71 -5.12 -5.85
C ASP A 27 7.07 -6.49 -6.16
N ALA A 28 7.72 -7.56 -5.70
CA ALA A 28 7.21 -8.93 -5.82
C ALA A 28 6.02 -9.18 -4.87
N ASP A 29 4.90 -8.49 -5.15
CA ASP A 29 3.59 -8.62 -4.53
C ASP A 29 2.66 -9.37 -5.49
N ILE A 30 2.57 -10.69 -5.34
CA ILE A 30 1.98 -11.60 -6.33
C ILE A 30 0.91 -12.47 -5.67
N ASN A 31 -0.23 -12.62 -6.33
CA ASN A 31 -1.26 -13.59 -5.98
C ASN A 31 -1.34 -14.64 -7.09
N ILE A 32 -1.28 -15.92 -6.73
CA ILE A 32 -1.42 -17.04 -7.65
C ILE A 32 -2.70 -17.79 -7.26
N LEU A 33 -3.60 -17.93 -8.22
CA LEU A 33 -4.90 -18.57 -8.05
C LEU A 33 -4.88 -19.88 -8.82
N ASP A 34 -5.39 -20.96 -8.23
CA ASP A 34 -5.63 -22.23 -8.91
C ASP A 34 -6.85 -22.14 -9.82
N ILE A 35 -6.65 -21.46 -10.95
CA ILE A 35 -7.66 -21.31 -11.98
C ILE A 35 -7.02 -21.26 -13.37
N ASN A 36 -7.50 -22.14 -14.24
CA ASN A 36 -7.17 -22.08 -15.65
C ASN A 36 -8.20 -21.22 -16.39
N ILE A 37 -7.78 -20.02 -16.78
CA ILE A 37 -8.64 -19.06 -17.49
C ILE A 37 -9.05 -19.52 -18.89
N ASN A 38 -8.34 -20.49 -19.47
CA ASN A 38 -8.64 -21.01 -20.81
C ASN A 38 -9.68 -22.13 -20.78
N GLU A 39 -9.97 -22.68 -19.59
CA GLU A 39 -10.87 -23.82 -19.43
C GLU A 39 -12.17 -23.47 -18.67
N ILE A 40 -12.23 -22.31 -18.02
CA ILE A 40 -13.38 -21.91 -17.21
C ILE A 40 -14.45 -21.20 -18.05
N ASP A 41 -15.71 -21.66 -17.97
CA ASP A 41 -16.86 -20.94 -18.51
C ASP A 41 -17.48 -20.08 -17.40
N LEU A 42 -17.23 -18.77 -17.43
CA LEU A 42 -17.73 -17.86 -16.39
C LEU A 42 -19.27 -17.79 -16.30
N SER A 43 -20.01 -18.22 -17.31
CA SER A 43 -21.48 -18.28 -17.26
C SER A 43 -21.99 -19.44 -16.40
N GLN A 44 -21.25 -20.55 -16.35
CA GLN A 44 -21.60 -21.76 -15.61
C GLN A 44 -20.79 -21.93 -14.33
N ASP A 45 -19.49 -21.62 -14.38
CA ASP A 45 -18.49 -21.85 -13.33
C ASP A 45 -18.24 -20.62 -12.44
N TYR A 46 -19.17 -19.66 -12.40
CA TYR A 46 -18.97 -18.40 -11.67
C TYR A 46 -18.66 -18.62 -10.17
N GLU A 47 -19.21 -19.66 -9.54
CA GLU A 47 -18.89 -20.00 -8.15
C GLU A 47 -17.45 -20.52 -8.00
N LYS A 48 -16.94 -21.31 -8.95
CA LYS A 48 -15.52 -21.74 -8.95
C LYS A 48 -14.61 -20.52 -9.08
N PHE A 49 -14.92 -19.61 -10.01
CA PHE A 49 -14.19 -18.36 -10.17
C PHE A 49 -14.20 -17.53 -8.88
N LYS A 50 -15.38 -17.30 -8.30
CA LYS A 50 -15.57 -16.54 -7.06
C LYS A 50 -14.83 -17.17 -5.87
N ASN A 51 -14.82 -18.50 -5.76
CA ASN A 51 -14.07 -19.20 -4.72
C ASN A 51 -12.55 -19.03 -4.88
N SER A 52 -12.03 -19.09 -6.11
CA SER A 52 -10.60 -18.83 -6.36
C SER A 52 -10.17 -17.40 -5.98
N LEU A 53 -11.06 -16.41 -6.18
CA LEU A 53 -10.81 -15.03 -5.75
C LEU A 53 -10.87 -14.86 -4.23
N ARG A 54 -11.73 -15.64 -3.56
CA ARG A 54 -11.93 -15.60 -2.11
C ARG A 54 -10.79 -16.28 -1.36
N ASN A 55 -10.29 -17.41 -1.87
CA ASN A 55 -9.23 -18.19 -1.26
C ASN A 55 -8.06 -18.39 -2.22
N ILE A 56 -7.17 -17.40 -2.28
CA ILE A 56 -5.97 -17.44 -3.11
C ILE A 56 -4.98 -18.47 -2.55
N ASP A 57 -4.44 -19.35 -3.39
CA ASP A 57 -3.57 -20.45 -2.97
C ASP A 57 -2.17 -20.00 -2.60
N PHE A 58 -1.56 -19.08 -3.35
CA PHE A 58 -0.25 -18.53 -3.00
C PHE A 58 -0.24 -17.01 -3.01
N VAL A 59 0.34 -16.45 -1.96
CA VAL A 59 0.56 -15.00 -1.85
C VAL A 59 2.04 -14.77 -1.56
N ILE A 60 2.67 -13.97 -2.42
CA ILE A 60 4.02 -13.47 -2.25
C ILE A 60 3.90 -11.99 -1.89
N LYS A 61 4.57 -11.59 -0.81
CA LYS A 61 4.66 -10.21 -0.36
C LYS A 61 6.11 -9.80 -0.29
N SER A 62 6.51 -8.82 -1.11
CA SER A 62 7.88 -8.29 -1.16
C SER A 62 8.93 -9.40 -1.30
N GLY A 63 8.64 -10.39 -2.16
CA GLY A 63 9.53 -11.51 -2.45
C GLY A 63 9.49 -12.67 -1.44
N LYS A 64 8.67 -12.58 -0.38
CA LYS A 64 8.48 -13.66 0.59
C LYS A 64 7.12 -14.32 0.40
N VAL A 65 7.07 -15.65 0.42
CA VAL A 65 5.81 -16.39 0.46
C VAL A 65 5.17 -16.16 1.83
N VAL A 66 3.97 -15.58 1.85
CA VAL A 66 3.19 -15.31 3.08
C VAL A 66 1.94 -16.17 3.18
N LYS A 67 1.54 -16.81 2.08
CA LYS A 67 0.49 -17.81 2.09
C LYS A 67 0.83 -18.93 1.13
N MET A 68 0.62 -20.15 1.58
CA MET A 68 0.66 -21.38 0.80
C MET A 68 -0.52 -22.25 1.22
N GLN A 69 -1.53 -22.36 0.35
CA GLN A 69 -2.79 -23.04 0.59
C GLN A 69 -3.45 -22.55 1.90
N ASN A 70 -3.45 -23.38 2.94
CA ASN A 70 -4.07 -23.06 4.22
C ASN A 70 -3.08 -22.45 5.23
N ASP A 71 -1.78 -22.44 4.93
CA ASP A 71 -0.74 -21.91 5.81
C ASP A 71 -0.50 -20.42 5.50
N ILE A 72 -0.60 -19.58 6.53
CA ILE A 72 -0.43 -18.12 6.42
C ILE A 72 0.62 -17.66 7.43
N ASP A 73 1.66 -16.98 6.93
CA ASP A 73 2.66 -16.29 7.74
C ASP A 73 2.32 -14.78 7.85
N LEU A 74 1.90 -14.38 9.05
CA LEU A 74 1.55 -13.00 9.39
C LEU A 74 2.71 -12.22 10.03
N SER A 75 3.90 -12.83 10.16
CA SER A 75 5.07 -12.20 10.78
C SER A 75 5.75 -11.17 9.86
N VAL A 76 5.41 -11.16 8.57
CA VAL A 76 6.03 -10.26 7.59
C VAL A 76 5.67 -8.80 7.84
N GLN A 77 6.68 -8.01 8.20
CA GLN A 77 6.54 -6.57 8.37
C GLN A 77 6.45 -5.85 7.01
N GLY A 78 5.41 -5.04 6.86
CA GLY A 78 5.23 -4.16 5.70
C GLY A 78 5.99 -2.83 5.80
N ASN A 79 6.01 -2.10 4.69
CA ASN A 79 6.53 -0.73 4.64
C ASN A 79 5.39 0.29 4.67
N ILE A 80 5.64 1.43 5.31
CA ILE A 80 4.81 2.64 5.24
C ILE A 80 5.32 3.48 4.06
N LEU A 81 4.48 3.63 3.04
CA LEU A 81 4.76 4.52 1.92
C LEU A 81 4.49 5.96 2.35
N TRP A 82 5.43 6.86 2.09
CA TRP A 82 5.28 8.29 2.40
C TRP A 82 5.91 9.14 1.30
N SER A 83 5.46 10.38 1.13
CA SER A 83 6.03 11.31 0.16
C SER A 83 6.50 12.58 0.86
N LYS A 84 7.59 13.16 0.33
CA LYS A 84 8.11 14.45 0.79
C LYS A 84 7.53 15.57 -0.06
N GLY A 85 6.69 16.41 0.52
CA GLY A 85 6.23 17.63 -0.12
C GLY A 85 7.39 18.60 -0.39
N LYS A 86 7.36 19.27 -1.55
CA LYS A 86 8.21 20.45 -1.80
C LYS A 86 7.54 21.65 -1.13
N ILE A 87 8.28 22.36 -0.29
CA ILE A 87 7.79 23.52 0.46
C ILE A 87 8.66 24.72 0.07
N ASP A 88 8.03 25.85 -0.22
CA ASP A 88 8.69 27.13 -0.34
C ASP A 88 9.23 27.57 1.04
N ALA A 89 10.53 27.89 1.10
CA ALA A 89 11.23 28.13 2.36
C ALA A 89 10.72 29.39 3.07
N GLU A 90 10.37 30.44 2.32
CA GLU A 90 9.97 31.74 2.87
C GLU A 90 8.64 31.67 3.64
N GLY A 91 7.66 30.92 3.12
CA GLY A 91 6.37 30.73 3.79
C GLY A 91 6.41 29.79 5.00
N ARG A 92 7.42 28.92 5.08
CA ARG A 92 7.46 27.82 6.06
C ARG A 92 7.52 28.32 7.50
N GLU A 93 8.42 29.26 7.79
CA GLU A 93 8.62 29.75 9.15
C GLU A 93 7.38 30.47 9.69
N LEU A 94 6.76 31.33 8.85
CA LEU A 94 5.54 32.03 9.20
C LEU A 94 4.39 31.05 9.48
N ILE A 95 4.20 30.03 8.64
CA ILE A 95 3.18 29.00 8.84
C ILE A 95 3.42 28.23 10.14
N LEU A 96 4.67 27.84 10.42
CA LEU A 96 5.01 27.11 11.65
C LEU A 96 4.76 27.96 12.89
N LYS A 97 5.13 29.24 12.87
CA LYS A 97 4.83 30.19 13.96
C LYS A 97 3.32 30.28 14.20
N LYS A 98 2.54 30.49 13.14
CA LYS A 98 1.07 30.59 13.23
C LYS A 98 0.42 29.32 13.75
N LYS A 99 0.93 28.13 13.36
CA LYS A 99 0.49 26.85 13.92
C LYS A 99 0.75 26.76 15.42
N LYS A 100 1.95 27.11 15.89
CA LYS A 100 2.28 27.10 17.32
C LYS A 100 1.38 28.04 18.12
N GLU A 101 1.18 29.27 17.64
CA GLU A 101 0.25 30.25 18.25
C GLU A 101 -1.19 29.70 18.35
N PHE A 102 -1.68 29.04 17.29
CA PHE A 102 -3.02 28.45 17.29
C PHE A 102 -3.18 27.36 18.34
N TYR A 103 -2.25 26.40 18.40
CA TYR A 103 -2.32 25.30 19.36
C TYR A 103 -2.20 25.77 20.81
N GLN A 104 -1.36 26.78 21.08
CA GLN A 104 -1.27 27.39 22.41
C GLN A 104 -2.59 28.02 22.87
N LYS A 105 -3.34 28.63 21.95
CA LYS A 105 -4.58 29.35 22.28
C LYS A 105 -5.82 28.45 22.32
N TYR A 106 -5.85 27.41 21.48
CA TYR A 106 -7.08 26.66 21.20
C TYR A 106 -6.98 25.15 21.43
N SER A 107 -5.81 24.61 21.80
CA SER A 107 -5.62 23.18 22.07
C SER A 107 -5.19 22.92 23.51
N SER A 108 -5.46 21.72 24.01
CA SER A 108 -4.96 21.22 25.29
C SER A 108 -3.51 20.71 25.20
N SER A 109 -2.95 20.61 23.99
CA SER A 109 -1.60 20.11 23.74
C SER A 109 -0.81 21.07 22.84
N SER A 110 0.50 21.18 23.07
CA SER A 110 1.38 21.99 22.22
C SER A 110 1.52 21.36 20.83
N TYR A 111 1.84 22.18 19.82
CA TYR A 111 2.07 21.69 18.46
C TYR A 111 3.19 20.63 18.41
N ASP A 112 4.26 20.82 19.19
CA ASP A 112 5.42 19.92 19.20
C ASP A 112 5.09 18.54 19.81
N ALA A 113 4.02 18.42 20.61
CA ALA A 113 3.54 17.14 21.13
C ALA A 113 3.00 16.18 20.04
N TYR A 114 2.67 16.70 18.86
CA TYR A 114 2.22 15.91 17.71
C TYR A 114 3.36 15.38 16.83
N ASN A 115 4.62 15.62 17.22
CA ASN A 115 5.75 15.05 16.50
C ASN A 115 5.73 13.51 16.63
N ASN A 116 5.68 12.84 15.49
CA ASN A 116 5.67 11.39 15.42
C ASN A 116 7.09 10.88 15.16
N ASN A 117 7.59 10.02 16.06
CA ASN A 117 8.84 9.29 15.86
C ASN A 117 8.52 7.90 15.30
N ILE A 118 8.58 7.76 13.97
CA ILE A 118 8.39 6.48 13.29
C ILE A 118 9.77 5.86 13.02
N ASN A 119 9.87 4.54 13.21
CA ASN A 119 11.08 3.80 12.86
C ASN A 119 11.41 3.98 11.38
N SER A 120 12.56 4.59 11.07
CA SER A 120 12.96 4.89 9.69
C SER A 120 13.13 3.64 8.83
N LYS A 121 13.38 2.47 9.44
CA LYS A 121 13.56 1.19 8.71
C LYS A 121 12.30 0.70 8.01
N ILE A 122 11.12 1.12 8.46
CA ILE A 122 9.82 0.72 7.85
C ILE A 122 9.29 1.78 6.88
N LEU A 123 9.97 2.92 6.73
CA LEU A 123 9.55 4.00 5.85
C LEU A 123 10.14 3.79 4.45
N ARG A 124 9.29 3.88 3.43
CA ARG A 124 9.71 3.94 2.02
C ARG A 124 9.18 5.21 1.39
N GLU A 125 10.10 6.07 0.96
CA GLU A 125 9.74 7.28 0.22
C GLU A 125 9.25 6.91 -1.18
N ILE A 126 8.10 7.47 -1.58
CA ILE A 126 7.57 7.42 -2.93
C ILE A 126 7.73 8.80 -3.58
N ARG A 127 8.13 8.81 -4.86
CA ARG A 127 8.33 10.02 -5.65
C ARG A 127 7.08 10.36 -6.44
#